data_AF-A0A3A4T9P4-F1
#
_entry.id   AF-A0A3A4T9P4-F1
#
_cell.length_a   1.000
_cell.length_b   1.000
_cell.length_c   1.000
_cell.angle_alpha   90.00
_cell.angle_beta   90.00
_cell.angle_gamma   90.00
#
_symmetry.space_group_name_H-M   'P 1'
#
loop_
_entity.id
_entity.type
_entity.pdbx_description
1 polymer ?
#
loop_
_entity_poly.entity_id
_entity_poly.type
_entity_poly.pdbx_seq_one_letter_code
_entity_poly.pdbx_strand_id
1 'polypeptide(L)'
;MCVAVAAGCCSPAEKQTKPAAVPEIRPGVLAGYLQPEALPDSLALLPPPPSEGSAALACDEEISRNGLALRDTPRWTMAGEDAELMFPEAAGTFSCALGIPITEQDTPHLYMILRRTLTDAGLSTSKAKKHYQRKRPFQINQQPICTPDEEPFLIKNGSYPSGHTAAGWAWALILTEIAPDRADELLARGRAYGESRIVCNVHWNSDVAEGRFMGAATVARLHADPAFRADLEAAKEEYAAARDKGLRPSQDCESEARTLAIGLRPLSVEAEILKSWQGDFPLNQLHLLPEGQRQSPAGFIDSAQTFTDVWKALKPGEGVPVIDFNANLVLFARNTQFFNRISIGKVDVKNGVAQLLAMETMSANPLEDKAAMSMVVVSKSGVSAIQTGDKIIPIAKSH
;
A
#
# COMPACT_ATOMS: atom_id res chain seq x y z
N MET A 1 -34.22 39.94 62.07
CA MET A 1 -33.06 39.35 61.37
C MET A 1 -33.62 38.45 60.28
N CYS A 2 -33.86 39.00 59.09
CA CYS A 2 -34.41 38.25 57.96
C CYS A 2 -33.28 37.51 57.26
N VAL A 3 -33.33 36.18 57.24
CA VAL A 3 -32.41 35.34 56.47
C VAL A 3 -33.02 35.17 55.09
N ALA A 4 -32.45 35.83 54.09
CA ALA A 4 -32.77 35.63 52.68
C ALA A 4 -31.96 34.43 52.18
N VAL A 5 -32.66 33.34 51.82
CA VAL A 5 -32.08 32.20 51.12
C VAL A 5 -32.07 32.52 49.63
N ALA A 6 -30.89 32.79 49.07
CA ALA A 6 -30.70 32.94 47.63
C ALA A 6 -30.67 31.56 46.98
N ALA A 7 -31.78 31.16 46.36
CA ALA A 7 -31.81 30.04 45.44
C ALA A 7 -31.11 30.45 44.14
N GLY A 8 -29.90 29.93 43.91
CA GLY A 8 -29.20 30.09 42.64
C GLY A 8 -29.91 29.27 41.56
N CYS A 9 -30.49 29.96 40.56
CA CYS A 9 -30.94 29.33 39.33
C CYS A 9 -29.73 28.78 38.57
N CYS A 10 -29.55 27.46 38.62
CA CYS A 10 -28.67 26.75 37.71
C CYS A 10 -29.45 26.56 36.40
N SER A 11 -29.25 27.46 35.43
CA SER A 11 -29.76 27.23 34.08
C SER A 11 -29.00 26.04 33.46
N PRO A 12 -29.69 25.07 32.83
CA PRO A 12 -29.01 24.05 32.06
C PRO A 12 -28.27 24.74 30.92
N ALA A 13 -26.98 24.44 30.75
CA ALA A 13 -26.21 24.92 29.61
C ALA A 13 -26.91 24.44 28.32
N GLU A 14 -27.38 25.36 27.49
CA GLU A 14 -27.79 25.07 26.11
C GLU A 14 -26.59 24.40 25.42
N LYS A 15 -26.73 23.10 25.11
CA LYS A 15 -25.75 22.38 24.29
C LYS A 15 -25.65 23.12 22.95
N GLN A 16 -24.51 23.74 22.68
CA GLN A 16 -24.26 24.39 21.40
C GLN A 16 -24.33 23.35 20.28
N THR A 17 -25.29 23.52 19.37
CA THR A 17 -25.48 22.65 18.21
C THR A 17 -24.44 22.87 17.10
N LYS A 18 -23.53 23.83 17.29
CA LYS A 18 -22.47 24.17 16.35
C LYS A 18 -21.15 24.38 17.11
N PRO A 19 -20.00 23.94 16.56
CA PRO A 19 -18.70 24.24 17.12
C PRO A 19 -18.45 25.74 17.22
N ALA A 20 -17.62 26.14 18.20
CA ALA A 20 -17.15 27.52 18.30
C ALA A 20 -16.36 27.93 17.05
N ALA A 21 -16.44 29.21 16.69
CA ALA A 21 -15.65 29.75 15.59
C ALA A 21 -14.15 29.71 15.94
N VAL A 22 -13.32 29.27 14.98
CA VAL A 22 -11.86 29.17 15.12
C VAL A 22 -11.22 30.05 14.04
N PRO A 23 -10.19 30.85 14.38
CA PRO A 23 -9.51 31.69 13.40
C PRO A 23 -8.78 30.86 12.34
N GLU A 24 -8.68 31.40 11.13
CA GLU A 24 -7.83 30.87 10.07
C GLU A 24 -6.37 31.34 10.23
N ILE A 25 -5.42 30.43 10.04
CA ILE A 25 -3.99 30.75 9.99
C ILE A 25 -3.53 31.13 8.56
N ARG A 26 -4.31 30.72 7.56
CA ARG A 26 -4.22 31.11 6.15
C ARG A 26 -5.57 30.79 5.48
N PRO A 27 -5.89 31.39 4.32
CA PRO A 27 -7.19 31.17 3.67
C PRO A 27 -7.58 29.69 3.58
N GLY A 28 -8.71 29.34 4.18
CA GLY A 28 -9.28 27.99 4.19
C GLY A 28 -8.69 27.02 5.24
N VAL A 29 -7.65 27.40 5.99
CA VAL A 29 -6.99 26.54 6.99
C VAL A 29 -7.13 27.13 8.38
N LEU A 30 -7.86 26.39 9.24
CA LEU A 30 -8.08 26.77 10.64
C LEU A 30 -6.82 26.58 11.49
N ALA A 31 -6.74 27.37 12.57
CA ALA A 31 -5.81 27.10 13.65
C ALA A 31 -6.07 25.71 14.25
N GLY A 32 -4.99 25.00 14.57
CA GLY A 32 -5.04 23.75 15.32
C GLY A 32 -5.42 23.95 16.78
N TYR A 33 -5.36 22.87 17.56
CA TYR A 33 -5.47 22.93 19.02
C TYR A 33 -4.15 23.31 19.68
N LEU A 34 -3.03 22.91 19.06
CA LEU A 34 -1.72 23.07 19.65
C LEU A 34 -1.04 24.36 19.13
N GLN A 35 -0.41 25.09 20.04
CA GLN A 35 0.53 26.13 19.64
C GLN A 35 1.76 25.51 18.95
N PRO A 36 2.44 26.21 18.04
CA PRO A 36 3.57 25.66 17.28
C PRO A 36 4.66 25.01 18.14
N GLU A 37 4.93 25.56 19.33
CA GLU A 37 5.95 25.07 20.28
C GLU A 37 5.50 23.79 21.01
N ALA A 38 4.20 23.53 21.05
CA ALA A 38 3.61 22.34 21.68
C ALA A 38 3.48 21.15 20.72
N LEU A 39 3.72 21.35 19.42
CA LEU A 39 3.74 20.29 18.43
C LEU A 39 4.91 19.32 18.70
N PRO A 40 4.73 18.00 18.48
CA PRO A 40 5.83 17.03 18.60
C PRO A 40 7.03 17.41 17.73
N ASP A 41 8.24 17.31 18.31
CA ASP A 41 9.46 17.71 17.61
C ASP A 41 9.93 16.62 16.64
N SER A 42 9.48 16.69 15.39
CA SER A 42 9.86 15.73 14.34
C SER A 42 11.37 15.58 14.14
N LEU A 43 12.18 16.63 14.35
CA LEU A 43 13.64 16.50 14.16
C LEU A 43 14.30 15.74 15.32
N ALA A 44 13.75 15.88 16.53
CA ALA A 44 14.26 15.15 17.69
C ALA A 44 13.77 13.69 17.74
N LEU A 45 12.58 13.42 17.19
CA LEU A 45 11.93 12.11 17.31
C LEU A 45 12.28 11.14 16.18
N LEU A 46 12.48 11.64 14.96
CA LEU A 46 12.64 10.79 13.78
C LEU A 46 14.11 10.44 13.52
N PRO A 47 14.40 9.23 13.02
CA PRO A 47 15.71 8.94 12.44
C PRO A 47 15.93 9.78 11.18
N PRO A 48 17.18 9.92 10.70
CA PRO A 48 17.43 10.46 9.37
C PRO A 48 16.77 9.59 8.28
N PRO A 49 16.39 10.17 7.12
CA PRO A 49 15.85 9.39 6.01
C PRO A 49 16.88 8.36 5.50
N PRO A 50 16.43 7.29 4.82
CA PRO A 50 17.33 6.28 4.25
C PRO A 50 18.47 6.89 3.42
N SER A 51 19.70 6.49 3.74
CA SER A 51 20.90 6.98 3.07
C SER A 51 21.06 6.37 1.67
N GLU A 52 21.80 7.05 0.81
CA GLU A 52 22.19 6.54 -0.50
C GLU A 52 22.92 5.18 -0.38
N GLY A 53 22.60 4.25 -1.28
CA GLY A 53 23.15 2.89 -1.28
C GLY A 53 22.64 1.96 -0.16
N SER A 54 21.75 2.41 0.71
CA SER A 54 21.19 1.56 1.78
C SER A 54 20.09 0.61 1.27
N ALA A 55 19.93 -0.53 1.94
CA ALA A 55 18.82 -1.46 1.67
C ALA A 55 17.44 -0.81 1.89
N ALA A 56 17.34 0.12 2.84
CA ALA A 56 16.11 0.87 3.09
C ALA A 56 15.74 1.78 1.91
N LEU A 57 16.72 2.44 1.28
CA LEU A 57 16.47 3.23 0.07
C LEU A 57 16.09 2.33 -1.12
N ALA A 58 16.75 1.17 -1.28
CA ALA A 58 16.38 0.21 -2.32
C ALA A 58 14.92 -0.27 -2.18
N CYS A 59 14.45 -0.47 -0.95
CA CYS A 59 13.04 -0.79 -0.66
C CYS A 59 12.10 0.37 -1.02
N ASP A 60 12.46 1.61 -0.66
CA ASP A 60 11.71 2.81 -1.06
C ASP A 60 11.55 2.91 -2.58
N GLU A 61 12.63 2.66 -3.33
CA GLU A 61 12.64 2.70 -4.78
C GLU A 61 11.80 1.59 -5.41
N GLU A 62 11.83 0.39 -4.85
CA GLU A 62 10.98 -0.72 -5.31
C GLU A 62 9.49 -0.40 -5.11
N ILE A 63 9.12 0.05 -3.92
CA ILE A 63 7.72 0.41 -3.63
C ILE A 63 7.28 1.62 -4.46
N SER A 64 8.16 2.59 -4.69
CA SER A 64 7.91 3.71 -5.61
C SER A 64 7.62 3.24 -7.04
N ARG A 65 8.43 2.30 -7.58
CA ARG A 65 8.17 1.70 -8.91
C ARG A 65 6.82 0.98 -8.97
N ASN A 66 6.46 0.24 -7.92
CA ASN A 66 5.17 -0.46 -7.85
C ASN A 66 3.99 0.53 -7.77
N GLY A 67 4.12 1.61 -7.00
CA GLY A 67 3.12 2.66 -6.92
C GLY A 67 2.91 3.38 -8.25
N LEU A 68 3.99 3.71 -8.96
CA LEU A 68 3.92 4.34 -10.27
C LEU A 68 3.30 3.41 -11.34
N ALA A 69 3.45 2.09 -11.20
CA ALA A 69 2.80 1.13 -12.10
C ALA A 69 1.26 1.15 -12.00
N LEU A 70 0.69 1.80 -10.97
CA LEU A 70 -0.75 2.03 -10.83
C LEU A 70 -1.23 3.29 -11.54
N ARG A 71 -0.36 4.01 -12.26
CA ARG A 71 -0.73 5.16 -13.09
C ARG A 71 -1.87 4.80 -14.06
N ASP A 72 -2.75 5.78 -14.28
CA ASP A 72 -3.93 5.67 -15.16
C ASP A 72 -4.98 4.62 -14.72
N THR A 73 -4.82 4.03 -13.53
CA THR A 73 -5.84 3.18 -12.89
C THR A 73 -6.77 4.01 -11.99
N PRO A 74 -7.95 3.49 -11.59
CA PRO A 74 -8.79 4.13 -10.59
C PRO A 74 -8.04 4.46 -9.28
N ARG A 75 -7.03 3.66 -8.92
CA ARG A 75 -6.22 3.90 -7.73
C ARG A 75 -5.37 5.16 -7.83
N TRP A 76 -4.89 5.50 -9.03
CA TRP A 76 -4.17 6.74 -9.30
C TRP A 76 -5.09 7.95 -9.23
N THR A 77 -6.31 7.84 -9.76
CA THR A 77 -7.34 8.89 -9.62
C THR A 77 -7.67 9.14 -8.16
N MET A 78 -7.96 8.09 -7.39
CA MET A 78 -8.16 8.18 -5.94
C MET A 78 -6.93 8.77 -5.22
N ALA A 79 -5.71 8.51 -5.70
CA ALA A 79 -4.52 9.10 -5.11
C ALA A 79 -4.44 10.62 -5.30
N GLY A 80 -5.00 11.14 -6.40
CA GLY A 80 -5.17 12.58 -6.65
C GLY A 80 -6.27 13.18 -5.79
N GLU A 81 -7.39 12.49 -5.63
CA GLU A 81 -8.47 12.92 -4.74
C GLU A 81 -8.01 12.96 -3.27
N ASP A 82 -7.28 11.93 -2.83
CA ASP A 82 -6.63 11.88 -1.51
C ASP A 82 -5.55 12.95 -1.32
N ALA A 83 -5.15 13.65 -2.39
CA ALA A 83 -4.21 14.74 -2.28
C ALA A 83 -4.83 16.07 -1.86
N GLU A 84 -6.14 16.19 -1.98
CA GLU A 84 -6.90 17.35 -1.53
C GLU A 84 -6.91 17.44 0.01
N LEU A 85 -6.54 18.61 0.53
CA LEU A 85 -6.55 18.94 1.96
C LEU A 85 -7.48 20.10 2.28
N MET A 86 -8.02 20.76 1.26
CA MET A 86 -8.95 21.86 1.40
C MET A 86 -10.35 21.32 1.65
N PHE A 87 -11.06 22.03 2.51
CA PHE A 87 -12.44 21.75 2.86
C PHE A 87 -13.36 22.62 1.98
N PRO A 88 -14.50 22.10 1.51
CA PRO A 88 -15.19 20.89 1.99
C PRO A 88 -14.72 19.55 1.42
N GLU A 89 -13.92 19.52 0.36
CA GLU A 89 -13.59 18.31 -0.41
C GLU A 89 -12.89 17.24 0.47
N ALA A 90 -11.92 17.64 1.29
CA ALA A 90 -11.18 16.74 2.17
C ALA A 90 -12.05 16.04 3.23
N ALA A 91 -13.20 16.62 3.62
CA ALA A 91 -14.05 16.06 4.68
C ALA A 91 -14.63 14.69 4.30
N GLY A 92 -14.96 14.50 3.02
CA GLY A 92 -15.58 13.27 2.51
C GLY A 92 -14.68 12.04 2.57
N THR A 93 -13.35 12.21 2.63
CA THR A 93 -12.32 11.17 2.51
C THR A 93 -12.55 9.92 3.34
N PHE A 94 -13.09 10.07 4.56
CA PHE A 94 -13.33 8.98 5.51
C PHE A 94 -14.82 8.62 5.68
N SER A 95 -15.73 9.26 4.95
CA SER A 95 -17.17 9.08 5.13
C SER A 95 -17.60 7.62 4.91
N CYS A 96 -17.06 6.94 3.88
CA CYS A 96 -17.36 5.52 3.64
C CYS A 96 -16.86 4.60 4.75
N ALA A 97 -15.63 4.80 5.21
CA ALA A 97 -15.06 4.05 6.32
C ALA A 97 -15.80 4.30 7.65
N LEU A 98 -16.24 5.54 7.90
CA LEU A 98 -17.00 5.94 9.08
C LEU A 98 -18.47 5.46 9.03
N GLY A 99 -19.04 5.38 7.82
CA GLY A 99 -20.41 4.95 7.57
C GLY A 99 -21.49 6.03 7.68
N ILE A 100 -21.11 7.29 7.85
CA ILE A 100 -22.01 8.45 7.87
C ILE A 100 -21.35 9.59 7.07
N PRO A 101 -22.10 10.59 6.57
CA PRO A 101 -21.50 11.72 5.87
C PRO A 101 -20.69 12.58 6.85
N ILE A 102 -19.55 13.11 6.41
CA ILE A 102 -18.80 14.15 7.13
C ILE A 102 -18.95 15.47 6.39
N THR A 103 -19.87 16.32 6.83
CA THR A 103 -20.17 17.62 6.20
C THR A 103 -20.34 18.71 7.25
N GLU A 104 -20.21 19.97 6.85
CA GLU A 104 -20.46 21.11 7.74
C GLU A 104 -21.93 21.18 8.19
N GLN A 105 -22.85 20.66 7.38
CA GLN A 105 -24.30 20.72 7.61
C GLN A 105 -24.79 19.57 8.50
N ASP A 106 -24.39 18.34 8.20
CA ASP A 106 -24.91 17.14 8.83
C ASP A 106 -24.12 16.75 10.09
N THR A 107 -22.81 17.00 10.08
CA THR A 107 -21.89 16.62 11.16
C THR A 107 -20.84 17.72 11.43
N PRO A 108 -21.25 18.92 11.86
CA PRO A 108 -20.36 20.05 12.06
C PRO A 108 -19.22 19.79 13.07
N HIS A 109 -19.41 18.97 14.10
CA HIS A 109 -18.35 18.66 15.07
C HIS A 109 -17.27 17.75 14.48
N LEU A 110 -17.67 16.71 13.75
CA LEU A 110 -16.74 15.88 12.96
C LEU A 110 -15.99 16.73 11.93
N TYR A 111 -16.71 17.61 11.23
CA TYR A 111 -16.10 18.53 10.26
C TYR A 111 -15.04 19.43 10.92
N MET A 112 -15.35 20.02 12.08
CA MET A 112 -14.44 20.92 12.81
C MET A 112 -13.20 20.20 13.33
N ILE A 113 -13.35 19.04 13.97
CA ILE A 113 -12.20 18.32 14.55
C ILE A 113 -11.21 17.89 13.46
N LEU A 114 -11.69 17.47 12.28
CA LEU A 114 -10.81 17.16 11.14
C LEU A 114 -10.07 18.40 10.63
N ARG A 115 -10.75 19.55 10.48
CA ARG A 115 -10.13 20.80 10.03
C ARG A 115 -9.00 21.27 10.94
N ARG A 116 -9.21 21.22 12.26
CA ARG A 116 -8.21 21.71 13.23
C ARG A 116 -7.04 20.74 13.33
N THR A 117 -7.31 19.43 13.38
CA THR A 117 -6.26 18.42 13.50
C THR A 117 -5.43 18.23 12.24
N LEU A 118 -5.94 18.62 11.06
CA LEU A 118 -5.14 18.78 9.84
C LEU A 118 -3.93 19.69 10.09
N THR A 119 -4.17 20.85 10.72
CA THR A 119 -3.12 21.83 10.99
C THR A 119 -2.10 21.29 11.98
N ASP A 120 -2.55 20.69 13.09
CA ASP A 120 -1.64 20.13 14.09
C ASP A 120 -0.76 19.00 13.50
N ALA A 121 -1.39 18.00 12.89
CA ALA A 121 -0.69 16.83 12.39
C ALA A 121 0.17 17.14 11.17
N GLY A 122 -0.31 17.96 10.23
CA GLY A 122 0.45 18.38 9.06
C GLY A 122 1.70 19.19 9.46
N LEU A 123 1.55 20.16 10.37
CA LEU A 123 2.65 21.03 10.79
C LEU A 123 3.66 20.33 11.72
N SER A 124 3.28 19.25 12.41
CA SER A 124 4.20 18.46 13.27
C SER A 124 5.48 18.01 12.52
N THR A 125 5.38 17.83 11.21
CA THR A 125 6.48 17.36 10.33
C THR A 125 7.51 18.44 9.96
N SER A 126 7.24 19.70 10.28
CA SER A 126 7.94 20.85 9.68
C SER A 126 9.43 20.94 10.01
N LYS A 127 9.85 20.57 11.23
CA LYS A 127 11.26 20.68 11.66
C LYS A 127 12.16 19.70 10.90
N ALA A 128 11.77 18.42 10.85
CA ALA A 128 12.50 17.40 10.08
C ALA A 128 12.52 17.73 8.58
N LYS A 129 11.38 18.18 8.00
CA LYS A 129 11.33 18.60 6.60
C LYS A 129 12.32 19.70 6.26
N LYS A 130 12.34 20.77 7.07
CA LYS A 130 13.26 21.91 6.91
C LYS A 130 14.73 21.49 7.04
N HIS A 131 15.02 20.53 7.93
CA HIS A 131 16.38 20.05 8.16
C HIS A 131 16.89 19.14 7.04
N TYR A 132 16.14 18.09 6.69
CA TYR A 132 16.64 17.05 5.77
C TYR A 132 16.48 17.43 4.29
N GLN A 133 15.48 18.22 3.92
CA GLN A 133 15.21 18.63 2.52
C GLN A 133 15.30 17.48 1.50
N ARG A 134 14.84 16.27 1.90
CA ARG A 134 14.92 15.07 1.06
C ARG A 134 14.18 15.29 -0.26
N LYS A 135 14.81 14.96 -1.39
CA LYS A 135 14.18 14.97 -2.71
C LYS A 135 13.05 13.95 -2.78
N ARG A 136 11.97 14.30 -3.49
CA ARG A 136 10.80 13.45 -3.73
C ARG A 136 11.05 12.44 -4.87
N PRO A 137 10.25 11.36 -4.97
CA PRO A 137 10.37 10.38 -6.05
C PRO A 137 10.37 10.98 -7.47
N PHE A 138 9.38 11.83 -7.79
CA PHE A 138 9.29 12.46 -9.11
C PHE A 138 10.52 13.31 -9.49
N GLN A 139 11.19 13.91 -8.51
CA GLN A 139 12.42 14.69 -8.75
C GLN A 139 13.61 13.80 -9.12
N ILE A 140 13.56 12.50 -8.81
CA ILE A 140 14.60 11.53 -9.11
C ILE A 140 14.27 10.74 -10.37
N ASN A 141 13.06 10.18 -10.45
CA ASN A 141 12.65 9.32 -11.56
C ASN A 141 12.16 10.10 -12.80
N GLN A 142 11.93 11.42 -12.67
CA GLN A 142 11.43 12.29 -13.75
C GLN A 142 10.08 11.81 -14.34
N GLN A 143 9.25 11.17 -13.51
CA GLN A 143 7.92 10.69 -13.89
C GLN A 143 6.84 11.62 -13.34
N PRO A 144 5.65 11.68 -13.96
CA PRO A 144 4.56 12.56 -13.51
C PRO A 144 4.09 12.27 -12.08
N ILE A 145 3.40 13.24 -11.50
CA ILE A 145 2.64 13.11 -10.26
C ILE A 145 1.15 13.16 -10.56
N CYS A 146 0.32 12.68 -9.63
CA CYS A 146 -1.13 12.70 -9.81
C CYS A 146 -1.76 14.10 -9.62
N THR A 147 -1.00 15.07 -9.07
CA THR A 147 -1.39 16.47 -8.87
C THR A 147 -0.40 17.45 -9.51
N PRO A 148 -0.32 17.54 -10.85
CA PRO A 148 0.72 18.30 -11.55
C PRO A 148 0.78 19.79 -11.16
N ASP A 149 -0.37 20.40 -10.82
CA ASP A 149 -0.43 21.80 -10.39
C ASP A 149 0.28 22.06 -9.04
N GLU A 150 0.47 21.03 -8.22
CA GLU A 150 1.19 21.13 -6.94
C GLU A 150 2.72 21.01 -7.10
N GLU A 151 3.21 20.54 -8.25
CA GLU A 151 4.63 20.24 -8.47
C GLU A 151 5.57 21.42 -8.12
N PRO A 152 5.29 22.67 -8.54
CA PRO A 152 6.17 23.81 -8.24
C PRO A 152 6.31 24.10 -6.73
N PHE A 153 5.27 23.78 -5.96
CA PHE A 153 5.29 23.89 -4.50
C PHE A 153 6.05 22.73 -3.87
N LEU A 154 5.81 21.50 -4.35
CA LEU A 154 6.40 20.28 -3.79
C LEU A 154 7.92 20.21 -3.98
N ILE A 155 8.47 20.75 -5.07
CA ILE A 155 9.92 20.82 -5.32
C ILE A 155 10.64 21.63 -4.23
N LYS A 156 9.98 22.64 -3.67
CA LYS A 156 10.55 23.56 -2.66
C LYS A 156 10.36 23.05 -1.22
N ASN A 157 9.76 21.87 -1.04
CA ASN A 157 9.40 21.34 0.27
C ASN A 157 9.84 19.88 0.43
N GLY A 158 10.70 19.62 1.43
CA GLY A 158 11.30 18.32 1.68
C GLY A 158 10.28 17.18 1.82
N SER A 159 10.67 15.99 1.32
CA SER A 159 9.82 14.80 1.31
C SER A 159 9.62 14.19 2.70
N TYR A 160 10.64 14.23 3.57
CA TYR A 160 10.67 13.44 4.81
C TYR A 160 10.39 14.26 6.08
N PRO A 161 9.48 13.79 6.97
CA PRO A 161 8.45 12.77 6.74
C PRO A 161 7.26 13.35 5.96
N SER A 162 6.26 12.54 5.58
CA SER A 162 5.07 13.02 4.86
C SER A 162 4.07 13.73 5.79
N GLY A 163 3.80 15.02 5.52
CA GLY A 163 2.80 15.82 6.26
C GLY A 163 1.35 15.44 5.93
N HIS A 164 1.05 15.18 4.66
CA HIS A 164 -0.25 14.63 4.24
C HIS A 164 -0.54 13.30 4.94
N THR A 165 0.46 12.42 5.02
CA THR A 165 0.29 11.13 5.73
C THR A 165 0.06 11.34 7.22
N ALA A 166 0.75 12.29 7.85
CA ALA A 166 0.52 12.61 9.26
C ALA A 166 -0.92 13.07 9.51
N ALA A 167 -1.47 13.93 8.65
CA ALA A 167 -2.86 14.37 8.72
C ALA A 167 -3.86 13.21 8.55
N GLY A 168 -3.73 12.43 7.48
CA GLY A 168 -4.63 11.31 7.22
C GLY A 168 -4.57 10.21 8.29
N TRP A 169 -3.39 9.96 8.85
CA TRP A 169 -3.25 9.00 9.96
C TRP A 169 -3.83 9.54 11.26
N ALA A 170 -3.65 10.84 11.56
CA ALA A 170 -4.27 11.46 12.72
C ALA A 170 -5.82 11.42 12.63
N TRP A 171 -6.38 11.74 11.47
CA TRP A 171 -7.82 11.62 11.22
C TRP A 171 -8.32 10.19 11.43
N ALA A 172 -7.62 9.19 10.90
CA ALA A 172 -7.98 7.79 11.08
C ALA A 172 -8.02 7.37 12.55
N LEU A 173 -7.02 7.76 13.35
CA LEU A 173 -6.97 7.46 14.78
C LEU A 173 -8.09 8.15 15.57
N ILE A 174 -8.34 9.43 15.29
CA ILE A 174 -9.40 10.20 15.95
C ILE A 174 -10.78 9.61 15.62
N LEU A 175 -11.03 9.32 14.35
CA LEU A 175 -12.29 8.70 13.93
C LEU A 175 -12.46 7.29 14.50
N THR A 176 -11.37 6.53 14.66
CA THR A 176 -11.39 5.20 15.30
C THR A 176 -11.83 5.28 16.76
N GLU A 177 -11.43 6.33 17.48
CA GLU A 177 -11.90 6.56 18.84
C GLU A 177 -13.38 6.99 18.87
N ILE A 178 -13.84 7.71 17.85
CA ILE A 178 -15.24 8.15 17.73
C ILE A 178 -16.16 6.97 17.38
N ALA A 179 -15.71 6.07 16.51
CA ALA A 179 -16.48 4.94 15.97
C ALA A 179 -15.74 3.61 16.15
N PRO A 180 -15.62 3.10 17.40
CA PRO A 180 -14.85 1.88 17.66
C PRO A 180 -15.42 0.63 16.99
N ASP A 181 -16.70 0.61 16.62
CA ASP A 181 -17.34 -0.45 15.85
C ASP A 181 -16.90 -0.48 14.37
N ARG A 182 -16.16 0.54 13.91
CA ARG A 182 -15.64 0.71 12.54
C ARG A 182 -14.12 0.85 12.50
N ALA A 183 -13.44 0.40 13.56
CA ALA A 183 -12.02 0.62 13.76
C ALA A 183 -11.16 0.08 12.61
N ASP A 184 -11.43 -1.14 12.15
CA ASP A 184 -10.64 -1.76 11.08
C ASP A 184 -10.80 -1.04 9.74
N GLU A 185 -12.02 -0.62 9.39
CA GLU A 185 -12.28 0.16 8.18
C GLU A 185 -11.57 1.52 8.20
N LEU A 186 -11.61 2.21 9.34
CA LEU A 186 -10.99 3.52 9.51
C LEU A 186 -9.47 3.45 9.48
N LEU A 187 -8.89 2.48 10.18
CA LEU A 187 -7.44 2.25 10.16
C LEU A 187 -6.94 1.79 8.78
N ALA A 188 -7.71 0.93 8.09
CA ALA A 188 -7.40 0.52 6.72
C ALA A 188 -7.45 1.72 5.75
N ARG A 189 -8.47 2.58 5.88
CA ARG A 189 -8.58 3.80 5.07
C ARG A 189 -7.44 4.78 5.34
N GLY A 190 -7.06 4.97 6.60
CA GLY A 190 -5.93 5.80 6.99
C GLY A 190 -4.59 5.30 6.44
N ARG A 191 -4.39 3.97 6.45
CA ARG A 191 -3.23 3.35 5.81
C ARG A 191 -3.21 3.66 4.31
N ALA A 192 -4.33 3.44 3.62
CA ALA A 192 -4.48 3.65 2.18
C ALA A 192 -4.30 5.13 1.78
N TYR A 193 -4.77 6.07 2.59
CA TYR A 193 -4.57 7.51 2.37
C TYR A 193 -3.08 7.89 2.37
N GLY A 194 -2.29 7.33 3.28
CA GLY A 194 -0.83 7.48 3.24
C GLY A 194 -0.21 6.84 2.00
N GLU A 195 -0.68 5.65 1.62
CA GLU A 195 -0.21 4.92 0.42
C GLU A 195 -0.54 5.66 -0.88
N SER A 196 -1.61 6.45 -0.92
CA SER A 196 -1.93 7.34 -2.05
C SER A 196 -0.78 8.28 -2.36
N ARG A 197 0.03 8.66 -1.37
CA ARG A 197 1.19 9.54 -1.60
C ARG A 197 2.35 8.85 -2.32
N ILE A 198 2.44 7.53 -2.21
CA ILE A 198 3.39 6.70 -2.96
C ILE A 198 2.87 6.50 -4.38
N VAL A 199 1.59 6.13 -4.52
CA VAL A 199 0.92 6.00 -5.82
C VAL A 199 1.06 7.29 -6.62
N CYS A 200 0.83 8.44 -6.00
CA CYS A 200 0.94 9.76 -6.61
C CYS A 200 2.39 10.19 -6.93
N ASN A 201 3.40 9.36 -6.66
CA ASN A 201 4.81 9.61 -6.95
C ASN A 201 5.41 10.84 -6.20
N VAL A 202 4.85 11.21 -5.06
CA VAL A 202 5.27 12.42 -4.29
C VAL A 202 5.99 12.12 -2.97
N HIS A 203 5.89 10.90 -2.46
CA HIS A 203 6.53 10.47 -1.21
C HIS A 203 7.08 9.04 -1.31
N TRP A 204 8.22 8.81 -0.65
CA TRP A 204 8.80 7.48 -0.47
C TRP A 204 8.05 6.70 0.60
N ASN A 205 8.18 5.37 0.60
CA ASN A 205 7.52 4.53 1.61
C ASN A 205 7.96 4.88 3.05
N SER A 206 9.25 5.15 3.26
CA SER A 206 9.77 5.62 4.56
C SER A 206 9.21 6.99 4.97
N ASP A 207 8.96 7.92 4.03
CA ASP A 207 8.32 9.19 4.36
C ASP A 207 6.88 8.98 4.89
N VAL A 208 6.16 8.02 4.30
CA VAL A 208 4.81 7.65 4.70
C VAL A 208 4.83 6.94 6.06
N ALA A 209 5.76 6.00 6.28
CA ALA A 209 5.90 5.32 7.55
C ALA A 209 6.10 6.31 8.72
N GLU A 210 7.04 7.25 8.56
CA GLU A 210 7.34 8.25 9.59
C GLU A 210 6.28 9.36 9.65
N GLY A 211 5.56 9.60 8.57
CA GLY A 211 4.35 10.42 8.57
C GLY A 211 3.28 9.83 9.50
N ARG A 212 3.03 8.52 9.44
CA ARG A 212 2.09 7.83 10.36
C ARG A 212 2.56 7.95 11.81
N PHE A 213 3.85 7.75 12.08
CA PHE A 213 4.40 7.94 13.43
C PHE A 213 4.12 9.36 13.94
N MET A 214 4.39 10.40 13.14
CA MET A 214 4.13 11.79 13.53
C MET A 214 2.64 12.10 13.73
N GLY A 215 1.76 11.51 12.91
CA GLY A 215 0.31 11.59 13.11
C GLY A 215 -0.11 11.02 14.46
N ALA A 216 0.39 9.82 14.81
CA ALA A 216 0.11 9.17 16.09
C ALA A 216 0.66 9.96 17.29
N ALA A 217 1.89 10.46 17.19
CA ALA A 217 2.49 11.31 18.23
C ALA A 217 1.69 12.61 18.44
N THR A 218 1.18 13.21 17.36
CA THR A 218 0.32 14.39 17.45
C THR A 218 -1.01 14.09 18.13
N VAL A 219 -1.67 12.98 17.77
CA VAL A 219 -2.90 12.55 18.45
C VAL A 219 -2.67 12.31 19.94
N ALA A 220 -1.58 11.64 20.32
CA ALA A 220 -1.23 11.46 21.72
C ALA A 220 -1.07 12.81 22.46
N ARG A 221 -0.43 13.80 21.82
CA ARG A 221 -0.30 15.16 22.37
C ARG A 221 -1.64 15.88 22.46
N LEU A 222 -2.51 15.74 21.46
CA LEU A 222 -3.83 16.37 21.43
C LEU A 222 -4.70 15.98 22.62
N HIS A 223 -4.60 14.74 23.10
CA HIS A 223 -5.36 14.27 24.27
C HIS A 223 -5.05 15.02 25.57
N ALA A 224 -3.90 15.70 25.67
CA ALA A 224 -3.59 16.56 26.80
C ALA A 224 -4.21 17.97 26.69
N ASP A 225 -4.82 18.32 25.55
CA ASP A 225 -5.51 19.59 25.33
C ASP A 225 -7.00 19.50 25.74
N PRO A 226 -7.50 20.37 26.64
CA PRO A 226 -8.90 20.34 27.04
C PRO A 226 -9.89 20.69 25.91
N ALA A 227 -9.52 21.56 24.97
CA ALA A 227 -10.42 21.95 23.88
C ALA A 227 -10.56 20.82 22.86
N PHE A 228 -9.49 20.09 22.57
CA PHE A 228 -9.53 18.88 21.76
C PHE A 228 -10.46 17.82 22.37
N ARG A 229 -10.31 17.54 23.67
CA ARG A 229 -11.18 16.56 24.35
C ARG A 229 -12.65 16.97 24.32
N ALA A 230 -12.96 18.26 24.46
CA ALA A 230 -14.32 18.75 24.36
C ALA A 230 -14.92 18.56 22.96
N ASP A 231 -14.17 18.90 21.90
CA ASP A 231 -14.60 18.69 20.51
C ASP A 231 -14.72 17.20 20.16
N LEU A 232 -13.85 16.35 20.72
CA LEU A 232 -13.90 14.90 20.54
C LEU A 232 -15.15 14.27 21.14
N GLU A 233 -15.52 14.65 22.37
CA GLU A 233 -16.75 14.17 23.00
C GLU A 233 -18.00 14.69 22.26
N ALA A 234 -17.99 15.94 21.79
CA ALA A 234 -19.06 16.47 20.96
C ALA A 234 -19.20 15.69 19.63
N ALA A 235 -18.08 15.33 18.99
CA ALA A 235 -18.08 14.52 17.78
C ALA A 235 -18.56 13.07 18.02
N LYS A 236 -18.29 12.49 19.20
CA LYS A 236 -18.86 11.19 19.62
C LYS A 236 -20.38 11.24 19.76
N GLU A 237 -20.90 12.26 20.44
CA GLU A 237 -22.35 12.47 20.56
C GLU A 237 -23.01 12.68 19.18
N GLU A 238 -22.38 13.47 18.32
CA GLU A 238 -22.84 13.73 16.95
C GLU A 238 -22.84 12.47 16.08
N TYR A 239 -21.77 11.67 16.14
CA TYR A 239 -21.68 10.38 15.43
C TYR A 239 -22.83 9.44 15.82
N ALA A 240 -23.09 9.28 17.13
CA ALA A 240 -24.18 8.45 17.62
C ALA A 240 -25.54 8.96 17.09
N ALA A 241 -25.78 10.28 17.16
CA ALA A 241 -27.02 10.88 16.67
C ALA A 241 -27.19 10.72 15.15
N ALA A 242 -26.12 10.82 14.37
CA ALA A 242 -26.13 10.61 12.92
C ALA A 242 -26.44 9.14 12.55
N ARG A 243 -25.88 8.19 13.31
CA ARG A 243 -26.18 6.75 13.18
C ARG A 243 -27.65 6.45 13.50
N ASP A 244 -28.20 7.02 14.57
CA ASP A 244 -29.60 6.83 14.96
C ASP A 244 -30.58 7.39 13.92
N LYS A 245 -30.20 8.49 13.25
CA LYS A 245 -30.96 9.06 12.12
C LYS A 245 -30.83 8.26 10.82
N GLY A 246 -29.97 7.25 10.78
CA GLY A 246 -29.71 6.45 9.59
C GLY A 246 -29.05 7.24 8.45
N LEU A 247 -28.27 8.27 8.77
CA LEU A 247 -27.52 9.02 7.75
C LEU A 247 -26.53 8.08 7.03
N ARG A 248 -26.34 8.32 5.73
CA ARG A 248 -25.47 7.52 4.87
C ARG A 248 -24.49 8.43 4.12
N PRO A 249 -23.26 7.97 3.85
CA PRO A 249 -22.33 8.70 2.99
C PRO A 249 -22.96 8.95 1.62
N SER A 250 -22.66 10.10 1.02
CA SER A 250 -23.10 10.43 -0.34
C SER A 250 -22.22 9.80 -1.43
N GLN A 251 -21.04 9.29 -1.05
CA GLN A 251 -20.08 8.65 -1.95
C GLN A 251 -20.47 7.19 -2.27
N ASP A 252 -20.00 6.69 -3.41
CA ASP A 252 -20.12 5.27 -3.77
C ASP A 252 -19.07 4.43 -3.02
N CYS A 253 -19.43 3.96 -1.83
CA CYS A 253 -18.54 3.19 -0.96
C CYS A 253 -18.16 1.82 -1.52
N GLU A 254 -18.96 1.23 -2.41
CA GLU A 254 -18.57 -0.02 -3.07
C GLU A 254 -17.49 0.22 -4.12
N SER A 255 -17.58 1.33 -4.86
CA SER A 255 -16.54 1.75 -5.79
C SER A 255 -15.24 2.13 -5.09
N GLU A 256 -15.33 2.82 -3.94
CA GLU A 256 -14.19 3.10 -3.09
C GLU A 256 -13.51 1.79 -2.65
N ALA A 257 -14.27 0.82 -2.13
CA ALA A 257 -13.74 -0.46 -1.69
C ALA A 257 -13.06 -1.24 -2.83
N ARG A 258 -13.66 -1.28 -4.03
CA ARG A 258 -13.04 -1.90 -5.23
C ARG A 258 -11.74 -1.22 -5.62
N THR A 259 -11.68 0.11 -5.52
CA THR A 259 -10.48 0.89 -5.86
C THR A 259 -9.37 0.67 -4.82
N LEU A 260 -9.72 0.63 -3.53
CA LEU A 260 -8.77 0.33 -2.45
C LEU A 260 -8.19 -1.08 -2.53
N ALA A 261 -8.90 -2.03 -3.14
CA ALA A 261 -8.39 -3.38 -3.40
C ALA A 261 -7.23 -3.40 -4.43
N ILE A 262 -7.11 -2.35 -5.26
CA ILE A 262 -5.97 -2.11 -6.15
C ILE A 262 -4.83 -1.52 -5.29
N GLY A 263 -4.21 -2.35 -4.43
CA GLY A 263 -3.24 -1.91 -3.43
C GLY A 263 -1.78 -1.83 -3.93
N LEU A 264 -0.91 -1.25 -3.12
CA LEU A 264 0.57 -1.28 -3.28
C LEU A 264 1.20 -2.65 -3.01
N ARG A 265 0.39 -3.72 -2.89
CA ARG A 265 0.92 -5.05 -2.63
C ARG A 265 1.86 -5.43 -3.77
N PRO A 266 3.02 -6.04 -3.50
CA PRO A 266 3.72 -6.73 -4.56
C PRO A 266 2.70 -7.67 -5.21
N LEU A 267 2.62 -7.69 -6.54
CA LEU A 267 1.87 -8.70 -7.26
C LEU A 267 2.58 -10.03 -7.01
N SER A 268 2.38 -10.61 -5.82
CA SER A 268 2.73 -11.98 -5.45
C SER A 268 1.45 -12.78 -5.61
N VAL A 269 1.25 -13.31 -6.81
CA VAL A 269 0.11 -14.17 -7.12
C VAL A 269 0.64 -15.59 -7.22
N GLU A 270 0.01 -16.52 -6.52
CA GLU A 270 0.26 -17.94 -6.74
C GLU A 270 -0.35 -18.32 -8.10
N ALA A 271 0.48 -18.76 -9.03
CA ALA A 271 0.01 -19.23 -10.32
C ALA A 271 -0.58 -20.64 -10.17
N GLU A 272 -1.80 -20.82 -10.67
CA GLU A 272 -2.46 -22.12 -10.70
C GLU A 272 -1.66 -23.11 -11.57
N ILE A 273 -1.34 -24.28 -11.01
CA ILE A 273 -0.72 -25.39 -11.73
C ILE A 273 -1.83 -26.18 -12.42
N LEU A 274 -1.91 -26.03 -13.75
CA LEU A 274 -2.96 -26.67 -14.57
C LEU A 274 -2.69 -28.16 -14.83
N LYS A 275 -1.42 -28.50 -15.01
CA LYS A 275 -0.94 -29.87 -15.23
C LYS A 275 0.47 -30.00 -14.65
N SER A 276 0.83 -31.20 -14.20
CA SER A 276 2.17 -31.48 -13.67
C SER A 276 2.66 -32.88 -14.07
N TRP A 277 3.96 -32.99 -14.30
CA TRP A 277 4.62 -34.25 -14.67
C TRP A 277 6.02 -34.34 -14.08
N GLN A 278 6.49 -35.56 -13.88
CA GLN A 278 7.83 -35.87 -13.41
C GLN A 278 8.42 -37.00 -14.26
N GLY A 279 9.73 -36.98 -14.47
CA GLY A 279 10.42 -38.04 -15.21
C GLY A 279 11.94 -37.96 -15.08
N ASP A 280 12.60 -38.93 -15.70
CA ASP A 280 14.05 -38.95 -15.83
C ASP A 280 14.43 -38.34 -17.18
N PHE A 281 15.13 -37.21 -17.17
CA PHE A 281 15.58 -36.53 -18.38
C PHE A 281 17.04 -36.87 -18.69
N PRO A 282 17.36 -37.42 -19.88
CA PRO A 282 18.73 -37.79 -20.24
C PRO A 282 19.67 -36.58 -20.34
N LEU A 283 20.85 -36.66 -19.71
CA LEU A 283 21.83 -35.55 -19.71
C LEU A 283 22.47 -35.33 -21.08
N ASN A 284 22.57 -36.37 -21.91
CA ASN A 284 23.01 -36.23 -23.30
C ASN A 284 21.98 -35.52 -24.20
N GLN A 285 20.76 -35.29 -23.72
CA GLN A 285 19.67 -34.62 -24.45
C GLN A 285 19.36 -33.20 -23.92
N LEU A 286 20.23 -32.61 -23.08
CA LEU A 286 20.05 -31.23 -22.59
C LEU A 286 19.97 -30.18 -23.70
N HIS A 287 20.46 -30.48 -24.90
CA HIS A 287 20.34 -29.61 -26.07
C HIS A 287 18.88 -29.39 -26.52
N LEU A 288 17.94 -30.27 -26.13
CA LEU A 288 16.51 -30.14 -26.40
C LEU A 288 15.84 -29.07 -25.51
N LEU A 289 16.46 -28.72 -24.37
CA LEU A 289 15.99 -27.60 -23.55
C LEU A 289 16.33 -26.25 -24.22
N PRO A 290 15.53 -25.20 -24.00
CA PRO A 290 15.79 -23.87 -24.54
C PRO A 290 17.21 -23.35 -24.27
N GLU A 291 17.74 -22.64 -25.26
CA GLU A 291 19.07 -22.05 -25.19
C GLU A 291 19.19 -21.09 -23.99
N GLY A 292 20.36 -21.07 -23.34
CA GLY A 292 20.58 -20.30 -22.11
C GLY A 292 20.01 -20.92 -20.82
N GLN A 293 19.16 -21.95 -20.91
CA GLN A 293 18.53 -22.60 -19.74
C GLN A 293 19.06 -24.04 -19.49
N ARG A 294 19.89 -24.57 -20.39
CA ARG A 294 20.38 -25.97 -20.38
C ARG A 294 21.22 -26.37 -19.17
N GLN A 295 21.76 -25.40 -18.43
CA GLN A 295 22.53 -25.60 -17.19
C GLN A 295 21.82 -25.06 -15.96
N SER A 296 20.59 -24.57 -16.13
CA SER A 296 19.80 -23.98 -15.07
C SER A 296 19.04 -25.06 -14.30
N PRO A 297 18.90 -24.92 -12.97
CA PRO A 297 18.02 -25.77 -12.17
C PRO A 297 16.53 -25.50 -12.46
N ALA A 298 16.18 -24.30 -12.92
CA ALA A 298 14.82 -23.97 -13.34
C ALA A 298 14.82 -23.24 -14.69
N GLY A 299 13.71 -23.37 -15.42
CA GLY A 299 13.51 -22.73 -16.71
C GLY A 299 12.08 -22.86 -17.24
N PHE A 300 11.86 -22.41 -18.47
CA PHE A 300 10.57 -22.46 -19.13
C PHE A 300 10.68 -22.98 -20.57
N ILE A 301 9.56 -23.48 -21.09
CA ILE A 301 9.32 -23.84 -22.50
C ILE A 301 8.06 -23.11 -22.93
N ASP A 302 8.13 -22.38 -24.04
CA ASP A 302 7.08 -21.49 -24.54
C ASP A 302 6.58 -21.86 -25.96
N SER A 303 7.11 -22.95 -26.55
CA SER A 303 6.74 -23.43 -27.88
C SER A 303 6.32 -24.91 -27.87
N ALA A 304 5.32 -25.23 -28.70
CA ALA A 304 4.80 -26.59 -28.84
C ALA A 304 5.82 -27.59 -29.40
N GLN A 305 6.68 -27.13 -30.32
CA GLN A 305 7.72 -27.97 -30.93
C GLN A 305 8.77 -28.35 -29.88
N THR A 306 9.31 -27.37 -29.14
CA THR A 306 10.28 -27.64 -28.07
C THR A 306 9.68 -28.54 -27.00
N PHE A 307 8.43 -28.31 -26.59
CA PHE A 307 7.76 -29.18 -25.62
C PHE A 307 7.63 -30.61 -26.12
N THR A 308 7.29 -30.82 -27.40
CA THR A 308 7.19 -32.15 -28.00
C THR A 308 8.51 -32.91 -27.95
N ASP A 309 9.62 -32.23 -28.25
CA ASP A 309 10.95 -32.85 -28.26
C ASP A 309 11.42 -33.17 -26.84
N VAL A 310 11.22 -32.25 -25.89
CA VAL A 310 11.49 -32.46 -24.46
C VAL A 310 10.61 -33.59 -23.89
N TRP A 311 9.34 -33.65 -24.27
CA TRP A 311 8.41 -34.68 -23.81
C TRP A 311 8.84 -36.09 -24.22
N LYS A 312 9.23 -36.28 -25.48
CA LYS A 312 9.69 -37.59 -25.97
C LYS A 312 10.93 -38.10 -25.23
N ALA A 313 11.80 -37.19 -24.80
CA ALA A 313 12.97 -37.52 -23.99
C ALA A 313 12.61 -37.83 -22.53
N LEU A 314 11.68 -37.07 -21.94
CA LEU A 314 11.26 -37.23 -20.55
C LEU A 314 10.35 -38.45 -20.32
N LYS A 315 9.47 -38.73 -21.28
CA LYS A 315 8.39 -39.73 -21.22
C LYS A 315 8.37 -40.59 -22.50
N PRO A 316 9.43 -41.39 -22.74
CA PRO A 316 9.54 -42.18 -23.96
C PRO A 316 8.38 -43.17 -24.09
N GLY A 317 7.70 -43.14 -25.24
CA GLY A 317 6.56 -44.01 -25.54
C GLY A 317 5.20 -43.51 -25.04
N GLU A 318 5.14 -42.41 -24.28
CA GLU A 318 3.87 -41.78 -23.89
C GLU A 318 3.39 -40.78 -24.95
N GLY A 319 2.07 -40.63 -25.10
CA GLY A 319 1.46 -39.62 -25.98
C GLY A 319 1.76 -38.20 -25.49
N VAL A 320 2.06 -37.28 -26.42
CA VAL A 320 2.40 -35.88 -26.09
C VAL A 320 1.14 -35.13 -25.63
N PRO A 321 1.12 -34.51 -24.44
CA PRO A 321 0.00 -33.71 -23.97
C PRO A 321 -0.25 -32.48 -24.85
N VAL A 322 -1.51 -32.19 -25.11
CA VAL A 322 -1.90 -30.94 -25.77
C VAL A 322 -1.85 -29.79 -24.76
N ILE A 323 -1.13 -28.72 -25.13
CA ILE A 323 -1.00 -27.47 -24.37
C ILE A 323 -1.25 -26.31 -25.33
N ASP A 324 -2.13 -25.40 -24.94
CA ASP A 324 -2.28 -24.12 -25.66
C ASP A 324 -1.17 -23.16 -25.24
N PHE A 325 -0.13 -23.07 -26.07
CA PHE A 325 1.00 -22.17 -25.84
C PHE A 325 0.68 -20.70 -26.13
N ASN A 326 -0.51 -20.34 -26.62
CA ASN A 326 -0.91 -18.93 -26.68
C ASN A 326 -1.27 -18.42 -25.28
N ALA A 327 -1.94 -19.24 -24.48
CA ALA A 327 -2.37 -18.89 -23.13
C ALA A 327 -1.41 -19.37 -22.03
N ASN A 328 -0.62 -20.43 -22.26
CA ASN A 328 0.14 -21.12 -21.22
C ASN A 328 1.62 -21.28 -21.57
N LEU A 329 2.43 -21.53 -20.55
CA LEU A 329 3.81 -21.95 -20.69
C LEU A 329 4.09 -23.15 -19.77
N VAL A 330 5.16 -23.89 -20.07
CA VAL A 330 5.63 -24.99 -19.24
C VAL A 330 6.84 -24.52 -18.44
N LEU A 331 6.79 -24.61 -17.12
CA LEU A 331 7.95 -24.38 -16.26
C LEU A 331 8.56 -25.73 -15.88
N PHE A 332 9.88 -25.81 -15.85
CA PHE A 332 10.58 -27.01 -15.41
C PHE A 332 11.56 -26.73 -14.28
N ALA A 333 11.76 -27.73 -13.43
CA ALA A 333 12.77 -27.74 -12.38
C ALA A 333 13.53 -29.07 -12.37
N ARG A 334 14.83 -29.03 -12.10
CA ARG A 334 15.71 -30.18 -11.94
C ARG A 334 16.86 -29.86 -11.00
N ASN A 335 17.39 -30.87 -10.35
CA ASN A 335 18.66 -30.74 -9.63
C ASN A 335 19.82 -30.88 -10.64
N THR A 336 20.84 -30.01 -10.51
CA THR A 336 22.01 -29.97 -11.42
C THR A 336 23.27 -30.57 -10.80
N GLN A 337 23.19 -31.05 -9.55
CA GLN A 337 24.32 -31.60 -8.79
C GLN A 337 24.11 -33.07 -8.44
N PHE A 338 22.91 -33.44 -7.98
CA PHE A 338 22.57 -34.76 -7.49
C PHE A 338 21.31 -35.31 -8.15
N PHE A 339 21.22 -36.64 -8.26
CA PHE A 339 20.00 -37.30 -8.73
C PHE A 339 18.93 -37.30 -7.63
N ASN A 340 18.16 -36.23 -7.53
CA ASN A 340 17.09 -36.05 -6.57
C ASN A 340 15.73 -35.96 -7.27
N ARG A 341 14.78 -36.81 -6.89
CA ARG A 341 13.40 -36.71 -7.37
C ARG A 341 12.85 -35.35 -6.94
N ILE A 342 12.32 -34.60 -7.90
CA ILE A 342 11.83 -33.24 -7.71
C ILE A 342 10.34 -33.18 -8.06
N SER A 343 9.58 -32.43 -7.28
CA SER A 343 8.17 -32.15 -7.54
C SER A 343 7.90 -30.67 -7.28
N ILE A 344 7.46 -29.95 -8.31
CA ILE A 344 7.01 -28.56 -8.15
C ILE A 344 5.64 -28.58 -7.46
N GLY A 345 5.56 -28.01 -6.26
CA GLY A 345 4.32 -27.94 -5.48
C GLY A 345 3.60 -26.61 -5.62
N LYS A 346 4.35 -25.53 -5.88
CA LYS A 346 3.83 -24.17 -5.97
C LYS A 346 4.65 -23.31 -6.92
N VAL A 347 3.98 -22.35 -7.56
CA VAL A 347 4.61 -21.33 -8.41
C VAL A 347 4.19 -19.95 -7.90
N ASP A 348 5.13 -19.23 -7.29
CA ASP A 348 4.89 -17.86 -6.84
C ASP A 348 5.35 -16.88 -7.91
N VAL A 349 4.44 -16.04 -8.41
CA VAL A 349 4.77 -14.99 -9.38
C VAL A 349 4.89 -13.68 -8.64
N LYS A 350 6.11 -13.14 -8.53
CA LYS A 350 6.41 -11.86 -7.87
C LYS A 350 6.89 -10.85 -8.89
N ASN A 351 6.15 -9.77 -9.10
CA ASN A 351 6.49 -8.70 -10.06
C ASN A 351 6.74 -9.24 -11.49
N GLY A 352 5.99 -10.25 -11.90
CA GLY A 352 6.18 -10.92 -13.19
C GLY A 352 7.22 -12.05 -13.20
N VAL A 353 7.99 -12.23 -12.13
CA VAL A 353 9.00 -13.27 -12.03
C VAL A 353 8.42 -14.52 -11.35
N ALA A 354 8.33 -15.62 -12.08
CA ALA A 354 7.93 -16.92 -11.53
C ALA A 354 9.06 -17.52 -10.69
N GLN A 355 8.74 -17.92 -9.46
CA GLN A 355 9.61 -18.63 -8.54
C GLN A 355 9.01 -20.02 -8.29
N LEU A 356 9.77 -21.06 -8.63
CA LEU A 356 9.36 -22.45 -8.42
C LEU A 356 9.67 -22.89 -7.00
N LEU A 357 8.65 -23.31 -6.26
CA LEU A 357 8.79 -23.95 -4.97
C LEU A 357 8.65 -25.47 -5.18
N ALA A 358 9.79 -26.13 -5.26
CA ALA A 358 9.87 -27.57 -5.48
C ALA A 358 10.34 -28.30 -4.22
N MET A 359 9.76 -29.47 -3.98
CA MET A 359 10.24 -30.43 -3.00
C MET A 359 11.17 -31.41 -3.69
N GLU A 360 12.31 -31.71 -3.05
CA GLU A 360 13.28 -32.68 -3.54
C GLU A 360 13.52 -33.79 -2.51
N THR A 361 13.71 -35.03 -2.97
CA THR A 361 14.28 -36.08 -2.13
C THR A 361 15.74 -35.77 -1.85
N MET A 362 16.27 -36.17 -0.69
CA MET A 362 17.69 -36.00 -0.39
C MET A 362 18.48 -37.27 -0.76
N SER A 363 19.41 -37.15 -1.71
CA SER A 363 20.42 -38.16 -2.01
C SER A 363 21.79 -37.51 -2.24
N ALA A 364 22.85 -38.30 -2.13
CA ALA A 364 24.21 -37.92 -2.52
C ALA A 364 24.64 -38.59 -3.84
N ASN A 365 23.70 -39.14 -4.60
CA ASN A 365 24.00 -39.81 -5.87
C ASN A 365 24.36 -38.75 -6.91
N PRO A 366 25.56 -38.82 -7.52
CA PRO A 366 25.92 -37.88 -8.56
C PRO A 366 25.02 -38.06 -9.80
N LEU A 367 24.94 -37.01 -10.62
CA LEU A 367 24.34 -37.10 -11.94
C LEU A 367 25.27 -37.87 -12.89
N GLU A 368 24.83 -39.04 -13.36
CA GLU A 368 25.60 -39.88 -14.30
C GLU A 368 25.09 -39.72 -15.74
N ASP A 369 23.93 -40.31 -16.06
CA ASP A 369 23.34 -40.34 -17.40
C ASP A 369 22.03 -39.55 -17.51
N LYS A 370 21.38 -39.26 -16.39
CA LYS A 370 20.06 -38.62 -16.31
C LYS A 370 19.89 -37.73 -15.07
N ALA A 371 18.97 -36.77 -15.15
CA ALA A 371 18.50 -35.97 -14.03
C ALA A 371 16.99 -36.15 -13.85
N ALA A 372 16.51 -36.19 -12.62
CA ALA A 372 15.07 -36.09 -12.39
C ALA A 372 14.60 -34.66 -12.69
N MET A 373 13.51 -34.53 -13.44
CA MET A 373 12.94 -33.25 -13.85
C MET A 373 11.43 -33.26 -13.61
N SER A 374 10.93 -32.15 -13.05
CA SER A 374 9.51 -31.86 -12.90
C SER A 374 9.12 -30.77 -13.88
N MET A 375 7.96 -30.89 -14.51
CA MET A 375 7.36 -29.88 -15.36
C MET A 375 5.96 -29.54 -14.88
N VAL A 376 5.57 -28.26 -14.96
CA VAL A 376 4.21 -27.78 -14.66
C VAL A 376 3.73 -26.83 -15.75
N VAL A 377 2.43 -26.83 -16.01
CA VAL A 377 1.78 -25.86 -16.91
C VAL A 377 1.16 -24.76 -16.06
N VAL A 378 1.45 -23.50 -16.41
CA VAL A 378 0.85 -22.32 -15.79
C VAL A 378 0.38 -21.34 -16.86
N SER A 379 -0.54 -20.45 -16.50
CA SER A 379 -0.95 -19.33 -17.36
C SER A 379 0.23 -18.39 -17.63
N LYS A 380 0.33 -17.88 -18.87
CA LYS A 380 1.25 -16.79 -19.24
C LYS A 380 0.85 -15.46 -18.61
N SER A 381 -0.41 -15.30 -18.21
CA SER A 381 -0.91 -14.04 -17.67
C SER A 381 -0.14 -13.65 -16.41
N GLY A 382 0.46 -12.46 -16.45
CA GLY A 382 1.25 -11.94 -15.34
C GLY A 382 2.64 -12.56 -15.16
N VAL A 383 3.11 -13.45 -16.05
CA VAL A 383 4.45 -14.06 -15.98
C VAL A 383 5.32 -13.52 -17.11
N SER A 384 6.39 -12.79 -16.77
CA SER A 384 7.34 -12.16 -17.71
C SER A 384 8.77 -12.69 -17.59
N ALA A 385 9.11 -13.41 -16.52
CA ALA A 385 10.40 -14.04 -16.33
C ALA A 385 10.32 -15.24 -15.37
N ILE A 386 11.41 -16.01 -15.26
CA ILE A 386 11.57 -17.07 -14.24
C ILE A 386 12.87 -16.87 -13.44
N GLN A 387 12.79 -17.08 -12.13
CA GLN A 387 13.94 -17.15 -11.23
C GLN A 387 14.60 -18.54 -11.30
N THR A 388 15.92 -18.59 -11.46
CA THR A 388 16.72 -19.81 -11.45
C THR A 388 18.04 -19.62 -10.70
N GLY A 389 18.16 -20.23 -9.52
CA GLY A 389 19.23 -19.88 -8.59
C GLY A 389 19.23 -18.37 -8.32
N ASP A 390 20.37 -17.71 -8.54
CA ASP A 390 20.53 -16.25 -8.39
C ASP A 390 20.26 -15.45 -9.67
N LYS A 391 19.77 -16.09 -10.75
CA LYS A 391 19.55 -15.46 -12.06
C LYS A 391 18.07 -15.35 -12.39
N ILE A 392 17.73 -14.35 -13.20
CA ILE A 392 16.41 -14.18 -13.79
C ILE A 392 16.52 -14.39 -15.30
N ILE A 393 15.70 -15.28 -15.86
CA ILE A 393 15.62 -15.51 -17.31
C ILE A 393 14.33 -14.86 -17.81
N PRO A 394 14.40 -13.87 -18.72
CA PRO A 394 13.20 -13.25 -19.29
C PRO A 394 12.46 -14.21 -20.22
N ILE A 395 11.12 -14.15 -20.19
CA ILE A 395 10.26 -14.81 -21.16
C ILE A 395 9.94 -13.80 -22.25
N ALA A 396 10.34 -14.08 -23.49
CA ALA A 396 10.12 -13.18 -24.60
C ALA A 396 8.62 -12.92 -24.78
N LYS A 397 8.23 -11.64 -24.94
CA LYS A 397 6.86 -11.31 -25.33
C LYS A 397 6.66 -11.79 -26.77
N SER A 398 5.69 -12.69 -26.98
CA SER A 398 5.17 -12.95 -28.32
C SER A 398 4.62 -11.64 -28.87
N HIS A 399 5.16 -11.17 -29.99
CA HIS A 399 4.68 -10.00 -30.71
C HIS A 399 3.26 -10.18 -31.23
#